data_AF-A0A800JGY9-F1
#
_entry.id   AF-A0A800JGY9-F1
#
_cell.length_a   1.000
_cell.length_b   1.000
_cell.length_c   1.000
_cell.angle_alpha   90.00
_cell.angle_beta   90.00
_cell.angle_gamma   90.00
#
_symmetry.space_group_name_H-M   'P 1'
#
loop_
_entity.id
_entity.type
_entity.pdbx_description
1 polymer ?
#
loop_
_entity_poly.entity_id
_entity_poly.type
_entity_poly.pdbx_seq_one_letter_code
_entity_poly.pdbx_strand_id
1 'polypeptide(L)'
;MDNEIADLKPLTVLKNLVQLQLQGNQISKLKPVSDLLLLEQLNLSRNQISNLAPLKKLVNLERLNLINNKISNISVLSNFPKLTWLGLNFNDISKLKPLYGLKKLEVLMIKGNTNLRNAEIMDLEDQLPNCIIEY
;
A
#
# COMPACT_ATOMS: atom_id res chain seq x y z
N MET A 1 -8.19 17.56 -7.45
CA MET A 1 -8.69 17.32 -8.81
C MET A 1 -8.77 15.82 -8.94
N ASP A 2 -9.97 15.29 -9.11
CA ASP A 2 -10.16 13.87 -9.38
C ASP A 2 -10.00 13.65 -10.88
N ASN A 3 -9.19 12.68 -11.24
CA ASN A 3 -9.00 12.23 -12.60
C ASN A 3 -9.90 10.99 -12.82
N GLU A 4 -10.41 10.79 -14.03
CA GLU A 4 -11.30 9.66 -14.33
C GLU A 4 -10.52 8.44 -14.88
N ILE A 5 -9.22 8.32 -14.55
CA ILE A 5 -8.40 7.22 -15.07
C ILE A 5 -8.83 5.92 -14.37
N ALA A 6 -9.37 5.00 -15.16
CA ALA A 6 -9.66 3.63 -14.73
C ALA A 6 -8.84 2.58 -15.49
N ASP A 7 -8.42 2.89 -16.72
CA ASP A 7 -7.60 1.99 -17.54
C ASP A 7 -6.11 2.33 -17.43
N LEU A 8 -5.34 1.39 -16.87
CA LEU A 8 -3.90 1.50 -16.71
C LEU A 8 -3.11 0.75 -17.79
N LYS A 9 -3.75 0.15 -18.80
CA LYS A 9 -3.07 -0.60 -19.88
C LYS A 9 -1.90 0.15 -20.53
N PRO A 10 -1.98 1.47 -20.80
CA PRO A 10 -0.85 2.20 -21.38
C PRO A 10 0.43 2.16 -20.53
N LEU A 11 0.32 1.94 -19.21
CA LEU A 11 1.50 1.84 -18.34
C LEU A 11 2.34 0.60 -18.60
N THR A 12 1.77 -0.45 -19.22
CA THR A 12 2.45 -1.74 -19.37
C THR A 12 3.75 -1.68 -20.17
N VAL A 13 3.94 -0.67 -21.01
CA VAL A 13 5.17 -0.46 -21.81
C VAL A 13 6.24 0.34 -21.07
N LEU A 14 5.89 1.02 -19.98
CA LEU A 14 6.79 1.96 -19.26
C LEU A 14 7.63 1.22 -18.21
N LYS A 15 8.40 0.21 -18.63
CA LYS A 15 9.12 -0.71 -17.73
C LYS A 15 10.19 -0.06 -16.85
N ASN A 16 10.62 1.15 -17.21
CA ASN A 16 11.65 1.90 -16.49
C ASN A 16 11.08 2.90 -15.47
N LEU A 17 9.78 2.86 -15.18
CA LEU A 17 9.19 3.72 -14.15
C LEU A 17 9.73 3.36 -12.76
N VAL A 18 10.28 4.37 -12.09
CA VAL A 18 10.71 4.30 -10.68
C VAL A 18 9.66 4.91 -9.75
N GLN A 19 8.91 5.91 -10.23
CA GLN A 19 7.86 6.58 -9.47
C GLN A 19 6.59 6.67 -10.30
N LEU A 20 5.44 6.42 -9.66
CA LEU A 20 4.13 6.48 -10.31
C LEU A 20 3.07 7.10 -9.38
N GLN A 21 2.47 8.19 -9.85
CA GLN A 21 1.45 8.97 -9.15
C GLN A 21 0.09 8.78 -9.83
N LEU A 22 -0.85 8.15 -9.15
CA LEU A 22 -2.18 7.79 -9.64
C LEU A 22 -3.29 8.12 -8.61
N GLN A 23 -3.02 9.04 -7.69
CA GLN A 23 -3.97 9.44 -6.67
C GLN A 23 -5.21 10.15 -7.23
N GLY A 24 -6.35 10.01 -6.55
CA GLY A 24 -7.59 10.69 -6.92
C GLY A 24 -8.14 10.20 -8.25
N ASN A 25 -8.27 8.88 -8.41
CA ASN A 25 -8.76 8.25 -9.63
C ASN A 25 -9.88 7.23 -9.33
N GLN A 26 -10.34 6.52 -10.37
CA GLN A 26 -11.34 5.47 -10.26
C GLN A 26 -10.74 4.07 -10.42
N ILE A 27 -9.47 3.89 -10.05
CA ILE A 27 -8.73 2.65 -10.25
C ILE A 27 -9.24 1.59 -9.26
N SER A 28 -9.58 0.42 -9.79
CA SER A 28 -9.90 -0.78 -9.00
C SER A 28 -9.04 -2.00 -9.39
N LYS A 29 -8.43 -1.98 -10.58
CA LYS A 29 -7.65 -3.09 -11.14
C LYS A 29 -6.19 -2.68 -11.34
N LEU A 30 -5.29 -3.40 -10.65
CA LEU A 30 -3.85 -3.12 -10.66
C LEU A 30 -3.04 -4.04 -11.60
N LYS A 31 -3.70 -4.90 -12.39
CA LYS A 31 -3.01 -5.83 -13.30
C LYS A 31 -1.98 -5.13 -14.22
N PRO A 32 -2.25 -3.95 -14.80
CA PRO A 32 -1.25 -3.29 -15.65
C PRO A 32 0.01 -2.79 -14.93
N VAL A 33 -0.03 -2.67 -13.60
CA VAL A 33 1.10 -2.21 -12.76
C VAL A 33 2.01 -3.39 -12.33
N SER A 34 1.59 -4.64 -12.52
CA SER A 34 2.27 -5.82 -11.94
C SER A 34 3.69 -6.07 -12.44
N ASP A 35 4.04 -5.50 -13.59
CA ASP A 35 5.32 -5.70 -14.26
C ASP A 35 6.19 -4.44 -14.30
N LEU A 36 5.84 -3.41 -13.51
CA LEU A 36 6.65 -2.20 -13.35
C LEU A 36 7.70 -2.41 -12.25
N LEU A 37 8.60 -3.37 -12.48
CA LEU A 37 9.45 -3.98 -11.45
C LEU A 37 10.50 -3.02 -10.84
N LEU A 38 10.75 -1.88 -11.48
CA LEU A 38 11.66 -0.84 -10.98
C LEU A 38 10.96 0.19 -10.09
N LEU A 39 9.65 0.07 -9.84
CA LEU A 39 8.94 1.00 -8.97
C LEU A 39 9.48 0.96 -7.54
N GLU A 40 9.88 2.13 -7.07
CA GLU A 40 10.28 2.42 -5.70
C GLU A 40 9.20 3.25 -4.98
N GLN A 41 8.44 4.08 -5.72
CA GLN A 41 7.37 4.91 -5.15
C GLN A 41 6.07 4.76 -5.93
N LEU A 42 4.99 4.42 -5.22
CA LEU A 42 3.67 4.23 -5.81
C LEU A 42 2.60 4.92 -4.97
N ASN A 43 1.91 5.88 -5.58
CA ASN A 43 0.79 6.57 -4.96
C ASN A 43 -0.51 6.18 -5.66
N LEU A 44 -1.36 5.46 -4.92
CA LEU A 44 -2.67 4.97 -5.34
C LEU A 44 -3.77 5.47 -4.38
N SER A 45 -3.49 6.52 -3.61
CA SER A 45 -4.47 7.07 -2.66
C SER A 45 -5.74 7.58 -3.34
N ARG A 46 -6.88 7.57 -2.65
CA ARG A 46 -8.18 8.03 -3.18
C ARG A 46 -8.55 7.31 -4.48
N ASN A 47 -8.66 6.00 -4.39
CA ASN A 47 -9.08 5.11 -5.48
C ASN A 47 -10.12 4.10 -4.95
N GLN A 48 -10.41 3.05 -5.72
CA GLN A 48 -11.41 2.03 -5.39
C GLN A 48 -10.77 0.63 -5.29
N ILE A 49 -9.53 0.56 -4.83
CA ILE A 49 -8.74 -0.67 -4.79
C ILE A 49 -9.16 -1.52 -3.58
N SER A 50 -9.40 -2.81 -3.81
CA SER A 50 -9.60 -3.81 -2.76
C SER A 50 -8.63 -4.99 -2.85
N ASN A 51 -8.02 -5.19 -4.02
CA ASN A 51 -7.13 -6.32 -4.28
C ASN A 51 -5.71 -5.86 -4.62
N LEU A 52 -4.76 -6.15 -3.72
CA LEU A 52 -3.35 -5.82 -3.87
C LEU A 52 -2.52 -6.93 -4.54
N ALA A 53 -3.10 -8.11 -4.81
CA ALA A 53 -2.36 -9.26 -5.36
C ALA A 53 -1.51 -8.95 -6.62
N PRO A 54 -1.95 -8.06 -7.55
CA PRO A 54 -1.11 -7.68 -8.69
C PRO A 54 0.21 -7.01 -8.31
N LEU A 55 0.33 -6.40 -7.14
CA LEU A 55 1.54 -5.69 -6.71
C LEU A 55 2.64 -6.63 -6.18
N LYS A 56 2.37 -7.94 -6.00
CA LYS A 56 3.26 -8.88 -5.29
C LYS A 56 4.72 -8.95 -5.78
N LYS A 57 4.99 -8.55 -7.02
CA LYS A 57 6.34 -8.57 -7.62
C LYS A 57 7.12 -7.27 -7.43
N LEU A 58 6.49 -6.20 -6.93
CA LEU A 58 7.09 -4.88 -6.80
C LEU A 58 7.97 -4.79 -5.53
N VAL A 59 8.95 -5.68 -5.44
CA VAL A 59 9.82 -5.87 -4.26
C VAL A 59 10.75 -4.68 -3.99
N ASN A 60 10.86 -3.74 -4.95
CA ASN A 60 11.65 -2.53 -4.83
C ASN A 60 10.90 -1.35 -4.18
N LEU A 61 9.61 -1.50 -3.85
CA LEU A 61 8.83 -0.42 -3.23
C LEU A 61 9.42 -0.01 -1.88
N GLU A 62 9.70 1.29 -1.77
CA GLU A 62 10.15 1.99 -0.56
C GLU A 62 9.02 2.86 0.02
N ARG A 63 8.18 3.44 -0.85
CA ARG A 63 7.03 4.26 -0.44
C ARG A 63 5.76 3.83 -1.14
N LEU A 64 4.75 3.47 -0.36
CA LEU A 64 3.46 3.02 -0.88
C LEU A 64 2.31 3.77 -0.21
N ASN A 65 1.55 4.53 -0.99
CA ASN A 65 0.38 5.24 -0.51
C ASN A 65 -0.92 4.59 -1.04
N LEU A 66 -1.69 4.02 -0.11
CA LEU A 66 -2.96 3.34 -0.36
C LEU A 66 -4.10 3.98 0.46
N ILE A 67 -3.90 5.19 0.98
CA ILE A 67 -4.90 5.91 1.78
C ILE A 67 -6.21 6.08 1.02
N ASN A 68 -7.35 5.91 1.70
CA ASN A 68 -8.69 6.09 1.13
C ASN A 68 -8.93 5.16 -0.08
N ASN A 69 -9.01 3.86 0.23
CA ASN A 69 -9.34 2.78 -0.70
C ASN A 69 -10.33 1.81 -0.01
N LYS A 70 -10.50 0.60 -0.53
CA LYS A 70 -11.43 -0.43 -0.02
C LYS A 70 -10.67 -1.70 0.38
N ILE A 71 -9.50 -1.55 0.98
CA ILE A 71 -8.57 -2.66 1.27
C ILE A 71 -8.88 -3.26 2.64
N SER A 72 -9.07 -4.57 2.72
CA SER A 72 -9.16 -5.30 3.98
C SER A 72 -8.08 -6.38 4.14
N ASN A 73 -7.58 -6.92 3.03
CA ASN A 73 -6.53 -7.92 3.01
C ASN A 73 -5.19 -7.30 2.56
N ILE A 74 -4.26 -7.22 3.50
CA ILE A 74 -2.91 -6.69 3.29
C ILE A 74 -1.81 -7.76 3.29
N SER A 75 -2.16 -9.05 3.13
CA SER A 75 -1.17 -10.16 3.12
C SER A 75 -0.01 -9.94 2.14
N VAL A 76 -0.30 -9.32 0.99
CA VAL A 76 0.68 -9.01 -0.06
C VAL A 76 1.78 -8.07 0.42
N LEU A 77 1.52 -7.21 1.41
CA LEU A 77 2.48 -6.22 1.89
C LEU A 77 3.73 -6.86 2.50
N SER A 78 3.64 -8.09 2.98
CA SER A 78 4.80 -8.87 3.46
C SER A 78 5.90 -9.09 2.41
N ASN A 79 5.60 -8.89 1.11
CA ASN A 79 6.56 -9.02 0.01
C ASN A 79 7.40 -7.76 -0.24
N PHE A 80 7.24 -6.69 0.53
CA PHE A 80 7.89 -5.40 0.28
C PHE A 80 8.91 -5.04 1.39
N PRO A 81 10.02 -5.80 1.51
CA PRO A 81 10.97 -5.66 2.62
C PRO A 81 11.72 -4.33 2.65
N LYS A 82 11.61 -3.52 1.58
CA LYS A 82 12.24 -2.21 1.47
C LYS A 82 11.33 -1.05 1.89
N LEU A 83 10.06 -1.28 2.22
CA LEU A 83 9.15 -0.20 2.62
C LEU A 83 9.68 0.53 3.85
N THR A 84 9.78 1.85 3.72
CA THR A 84 10.07 2.79 4.80
C THR A 84 8.84 3.63 5.14
N TRP A 85 7.95 3.86 4.15
CA TRP A 85 6.72 4.62 4.35
C TRP A 85 5.50 3.90 3.77
N LEU A 86 4.46 3.73 4.59
CA LEU A 86 3.22 3.05 4.20
C LEU A 86 1.99 3.80 4.70
N GLY A 87 1.15 4.26 3.77
CA GLY A 87 -0.13 4.89 4.06
C GLY A 87 -1.30 3.94 3.82
N LEU A 88 -2.04 3.60 4.88
CA LEU A 88 -3.21 2.72 4.87
C LEU A 88 -4.44 3.34 5.54
N ASN A 89 -4.40 4.64 5.88
CA ASN A 89 -5.55 5.34 6.45
C ASN A 89 -6.83 5.14 5.64
N PHE A 90 -7.97 5.12 6.31
CA PHE A 90 -9.30 5.05 5.69
C PHE A 90 -9.43 3.88 4.71
N ASN A 91 -9.19 2.68 5.24
CA ASN A 91 -9.43 1.39 4.59
C ASN A 91 -10.29 0.52 5.55
N ASP A 92 -10.37 -0.78 5.30
CA ASP A 92 -11.17 -1.73 6.08
C ASP A 92 -10.30 -2.86 6.67
N ILE A 93 -9.12 -2.50 7.18
CA ILE A 93 -8.13 -3.45 7.70
C ILE A 93 -8.49 -3.83 9.14
N SER A 94 -8.38 -5.11 9.45
CA SER A 94 -8.61 -5.65 10.80
C SER A 94 -7.43 -6.45 11.36
N LYS A 95 -6.42 -6.76 10.53
CA LYS A 95 -5.28 -7.59 10.92
C LYS A 95 -3.97 -7.00 10.40
N LEU A 96 -2.97 -6.90 11.27
CA LEU A 96 -1.68 -6.26 10.97
C LEU A 96 -0.50 -7.23 10.90
N LYS A 97 -0.70 -8.52 11.23
CA LYS A 97 0.32 -9.56 11.12
C LYS A 97 1.18 -9.55 9.84
N PRO A 98 0.63 -9.28 8.63
CA PRO A 98 1.46 -9.19 7.43
C PRO A 98 2.57 -8.13 7.46
N LEU A 99 2.48 -7.14 8.35
CA LEU A 99 3.46 -6.05 8.49
C LEU A 99 4.63 -6.39 9.41
N TYR A 100 4.56 -7.46 10.21
CA TYR A 100 5.57 -7.77 11.26
C TYR A 100 6.99 -7.92 10.71
N GLY A 101 7.13 -8.33 9.44
CA GLY A 101 8.41 -8.50 8.76
C GLY A 101 9.00 -7.21 8.17
N LEU A 102 8.27 -6.09 8.15
CA LEU A 102 8.71 -4.85 7.53
C LEU A 102 9.66 -4.06 8.44
N LYS A 103 10.81 -4.65 8.76
CA LYS A 103 11.77 -4.11 9.74
C LYS A 103 12.42 -2.77 9.36
N LYS A 104 12.23 -2.33 8.11
CA LYS A 104 12.67 -1.01 7.62
C LYS A 104 11.57 0.05 7.66
N LEU A 105 10.35 -0.32 8.06
CA LEU A 105 9.24 0.61 8.09
C LEU A 105 9.46 1.66 9.17
N GLU A 106 9.51 2.92 8.76
CA GLU A 106 9.75 4.07 9.61
C GLU A 106 8.43 4.77 9.95
N VAL A 107 7.49 4.79 9.00
CA VAL A 107 6.20 5.45 9.16
C VAL A 107 5.08 4.58 8.61
N LEU A 108 4.08 4.33 9.46
CA LEU A 108 2.85 3.63 9.14
C LEU A 108 1.65 4.48 9.54
N MET A 109 0.77 4.76 8.58
CA MET A 109 -0.50 5.44 8.85
C MET A 109 -1.66 4.45 8.69
N ILE A 110 -2.42 4.20 9.75
CA ILE A 110 -3.53 3.23 9.80
C ILE A 110 -4.83 3.81 10.39
N LYS A 111 -4.89 5.12 10.63
CA LYS A 111 -6.08 5.82 11.11
C LYS A 111 -7.32 5.56 10.25
N GLY A 112 -8.47 5.38 10.91
CA GLY A 112 -9.75 5.22 10.22
C GLY A 112 -9.98 3.82 9.62
N ASN A 113 -9.19 2.82 10.01
CA ASN A 113 -9.54 1.40 9.84
C ASN A 113 -10.42 0.98 11.03
N THR A 114 -11.73 1.20 10.94
CA THR A 114 -12.66 1.08 12.09
C THR A 114 -12.81 -0.34 12.64
N ASN A 115 -12.42 -1.35 11.87
CA ASN A 115 -12.42 -2.76 12.29
C ASN A 115 -11.10 -3.20 12.94
N LEU A 116 -10.11 -2.31 13.03
CA LEU A 116 -8.83 -2.57 13.66
C LEU A 116 -8.96 -2.48 15.17
N ARG A 117 -8.53 -3.53 15.87
CA ARG A 117 -8.57 -3.61 17.33
C ARG A 117 -7.26 -3.10 17.93
N ASN A 118 -7.32 -2.48 19.10
CA ASN A 118 -6.13 -2.02 19.84
C ASN A 118 -5.09 -3.13 20.06
N ALA A 119 -5.52 -4.38 20.26
CA ALA A 119 -4.60 -5.51 20.40
C ALA A 119 -3.71 -5.74 19.17
N GLU A 120 -4.23 -5.54 17.95
CA GLU A 120 -3.41 -5.66 16.73
C GLU A 120 -2.38 -4.53 16.62
N ILE A 121 -2.69 -3.36 17.19
CA ILE A 121 -1.79 -2.20 17.22
C ILE A 121 -0.67 -2.46 18.22
N MET A 122 -1.00 -2.90 19.44
CA MET A 122 -0.02 -3.27 20.46
C MET A 122 0.94 -4.37 19.97
N ASP A 123 0.39 -5.44 19.38
CA ASP A 123 1.23 -6.49 18.80
C ASP A 123 2.14 -5.92 17.70
N LEU A 124 1.67 -4.97 16.89
CA LEU A 124 2.50 -4.37 15.85
C LEU A 124 3.61 -3.48 16.42
N GLU A 125 3.32 -2.69 17.46
CA GLU A 125 4.31 -1.87 18.19
C GLU A 125 5.44 -2.74 18.73
N ASP A 126 5.12 -3.89 19.33
CA ASP A 126 6.12 -4.86 19.81
C ASP A 126 6.98 -5.40 18.67
N GLN A 127 6.40 -5.60 17.48
CA GLN A 127 7.11 -6.15 16.33
C GLN A 127 7.95 -5.11 15.58
N LEU A 128 7.56 -3.83 15.63
CA LEU A 128 8.17 -2.72 14.91
C LEU A 128 8.44 -1.52 15.86
N PRO A 129 9.29 -1.68 16.90
CA PRO A 129 9.45 -0.68 17.96
C PRO A 129 10.04 0.66 17.51
N ASN A 130 10.63 0.71 16.30
CA ASN A 130 11.21 1.93 15.72
C ASN A 130 10.30 2.57 14.65
N CYS A 131 9.15 1.97 14.35
CA CYS A 131 8.19 2.51 13.40
C CYS A 131 7.27 3.49 14.10
N ILE A 132 7.11 4.68 13.54
CA ILE A 132 6.08 5.64 13.95
C ILE A 132 4.75 5.13 13.40
N ILE A 133 3.82 4.78 14.29
CA ILE A 133 2.48 4.30 13.91
C ILE A 133 1.46 5.38 14.24
N GLU A 134 0.75 5.87 13.22
CA GLU A 134 -0.34 6.84 13.35
C GLU A 134 -1.69 6.12 13.18
N TYR A 135 -2.49 6.04 14.26
CA TYR A 135 -3.77 5.31 14.31
C TYR A 135 -4.93 6.13 14.87
#